data_AF-A0A3D5J813-F1
#
_entry.id   AF-A0A3D5J813-F1
#
_cell.length_a   1.000
_cell.length_b   1.000
_cell.length_c   1.000
_cell.angle_alpha   90.00
_cell.angle_beta   90.00
_cell.angle_gamma   90.00
#
_symmetry.space_group_name_H-M   'P 1'
#
loop_
_entity.id
_entity.type
_entity.pdbx_description
1 polymer ?
#
loop_
_entity_poly.entity_id
_entity_poly.type
_entity_poly.pdbx_seq_one_letter_code
_entity_poly.pdbx_strand_id
1 'polypeptide(L)'
;PTGLLNTQFLLVSFLTIVLMPISQPQLFARFTVMRDERSMIEMVLGMSVFVFLIITPTIAIGMYGAINYPDLSASEFWVKTLVNDQPEIIGALVVVGLIGAAMSTADSQLFALESEVSPTIRTYSFRKFPILIFAIMAFGLAMLSSSELLLLATASFAGTSLLAPMILLAVLSRDGEHPPLLIPVICGASLLIYLISLLSGFVPQMIFEYRLELLLLFLNTIIVGFFYSFREQSRIA
;
A
#
# COMPACT_ATOMS: atom_id res chain seq x y z
N PRO A 1 -21.44 -6.48 -3.04
CA PRO A 1 -20.39 -6.55 -4.09
C PRO A 1 -19.82 -7.97 -4.23
N THR A 2 -20.08 -8.62 -5.37
CA THR A 2 -19.57 -9.96 -5.68
C THR A 2 -18.03 -9.94 -5.77
N GLY A 3 -17.35 -10.76 -4.97
CA GLY A 3 -15.88 -10.91 -5.01
C GLY A 3 -15.08 -10.06 -3.99
N LEU A 4 -15.70 -9.10 -3.32
CA LEU A 4 -15.13 -8.44 -2.13
C LEU A 4 -15.39 -9.31 -0.90
N LEU A 5 -14.41 -9.39 0.02
CA LEU A 5 -14.46 -10.22 1.24
C LEU A 5 -14.45 -11.75 1.02
N ASN A 6 -14.08 -12.25 -0.17
CA ASN A 6 -13.80 -13.68 -0.30
C ASN A 6 -12.49 -14.06 0.44
N THR A 7 -12.30 -15.35 0.74
CA THR A 7 -11.15 -15.81 1.54
C THR A 7 -9.80 -15.41 0.94
N GLN A 8 -9.66 -15.48 -0.38
CA GLN A 8 -8.41 -15.11 -1.06
C GLN A 8 -8.16 -13.60 -0.99
N PHE A 9 -9.19 -12.78 -1.17
CA PHE A 9 -9.12 -11.33 -1.04
C PHE A 9 -8.70 -10.96 0.38
N LEU A 10 -9.34 -11.53 1.40
CA LEU A 10 -9.00 -11.28 2.80
C LEU A 10 -7.55 -11.68 3.11
N LEU A 11 -7.10 -12.83 2.61
CA LEU A 11 -5.73 -13.30 2.79
C LEU A 11 -4.71 -12.39 2.10
N VAL A 12 -4.95 -12.02 0.84
CA VAL A 12 -4.08 -11.09 0.10
C VAL A 12 -4.03 -9.72 0.79
N SER A 13 -5.19 -9.17 1.17
CA SER A 13 -5.26 -7.90 1.89
C SER A 13 -4.53 -7.96 3.22
N PHE A 14 -4.68 -9.05 3.98
CA PHE A 14 -3.94 -9.26 5.23
C PHE A 14 -2.43 -9.27 5.02
N LEU A 15 -1.94 -10.10 4.09
CA LEU A 15 -0.51 -10.17 3.78
C LEU A 15 0.03 -8.83 3.30
N THR A 16 -0.72 -8.15 2.43
CA THR A 16 -0.37 -6.82 1.94
C THR A 16 -0.23 -5.83 3.08
N ILE A 17 -1.21 -5.75 3.98
CA ILE A 17 -1.20 -4.84 5.14
C ILE A 17 -0.02 -5.13 6.07
N VAL A 18 0.28 -6.40 6.33
CA VAL A 18 1.43 -6.81 7.17
C VAL A 18 2.75 -6.40 6.53
N LEU A 19 2.85 -6.42 5.20
CA LEU A 19 4.07 -6.10 4.47
C LEU A 19 4.23 -4.61 4.15
N MET A 20 3.16 -3.81 4.20
CA MET A 20 3.18 -2.37 3.92
C MET A 20 4.27 -1.59 4.69
N PRO A 21 4.47 -1.79 6.00
CA PRO A 21 5.57 -1.15 6.75
C PRO A 21 6.96 -1.35 6.16
N ILE A 22 7.18 -2.48 5.47
CA ILE A 22 8.47 -2.87 4.90
C ILE A 22 8.56 -2.40 3.45
N SER A 23 7.48 -2.56 2.67
CA SER A 23 7.48 -2.24 1.24
C SER A 23 7.25 -0.77 0.92
N GLN A 24 6.75 0.02 1.87
CA GLN A 24 6.39 1.42 1.65
C GLN A 24 7.32 2.38 2.41
N PRO A 25 8.10 3.23 1.72
CA PRO A 25 9.05 4.14 2.36
C PRO A 25 8.41 5.07 3.40
N GLN A 26 7.18 5.55 3.15
CA GLN A 26 6.44 6.46 4.03
C GLN A 26 6.19 5.83 5.41
N LEU A 27 5.91 4.52 5.43
CA LEU A 27 5.66 3.78 6.66
C LEU A 27 6.97 3.33 7.29
N PHE A 28 7.91 2.85 6.47
CA PHE A 28 9.23 2.43 6.93
C PHE A 28 9.98 3.55 7.67
N ALA A 29 9.92 4.78 7.15
CA ALA A 29 10.53 5.96 7.76
C ALA A 29 9.99 6.26 9.18
N ARG A 30 8.78 5.83 9.51
CA ARG A 30 8.23 5.99 10.87
C ARG A 30 8.94 5.11 11.89
N PHE A 31 9.41 3.93 11.47
CA PHE A 31 10.14 3.01 12.34
C PHE A 31 11.61 3.43 12.54
N THR A 32 12.24 4.01 11.52
CA THR A 32 13.67 4.39 11.57
C THR A 32 13.94 5.60 12.45
N VAL A 33 12.93 6.43 12.72
CA VAL A 33 13.04 7.64 13.55
C VAL A 33 12.78 7.34 15.04
N MET A 34 12.32 6.13 15.38
CA MET A 34 12.03 5.76 16.78
C MET A 34 13.31 5.68 17.62
N ARG A 35 13.24 6.20 18.85
CA ARG A 35 14.39 6.31 19.76
C ARG A 35 14.87 4.95 20.29
N ASP A 36 13.93 4.05 20.52
CA ASP A 36 14.15 2.77 21.17
C ASP A 36 13.04 1.77 20.80
N GLU A 37 13.32 0.49 21.06
CA GLU A 37 12.41 -0.62 20.74
C GLU A 37 11.08 -0.52 21.49
N ARG A 38 11.08 -0.04 22.73
CA ARG A 38 9.83 0.09 23.51
C ARG A 38 8.93 1.15 22.89
N SER A 39 9.47 2.30 22.50
CA SER A 39 8.73 3.33 21.75
C SER A 39 8.14 2.77 20.44
N MET A 40 8.89 1.89 19.76
CA MET A 40 8.40 1.22 18.55
C MET A 40 7.22 0.29 18.84
N ILE A 41 7.30 -0.54 19.89
CA ILE A 41 6.21 -1.44 20.31
C ILE A 41 4.97 -0.63 20.70
N GLU A 42 5.14 0.43 21.48
CA GLU A 42 4.04 1.31 21.89
C GLU A 42 3.35 1.96 20.68
N MET A 43 4.12 2.40 19.68
CA MET A 43 3.57 2.90 18.41
C MET A 43 2.77 1.82 17.67
N VAL A 44 3.32 0.61 17.51
CA VAL A 44 2.65 -0.49 16.79
C VAL A 44 1.34 -0.89 17.48
N LEU A 45 1.36 -1.04 18.80
CA LEU A 45 0.18 -1.39 19.58
C LEU A 45 -0.88 -0.26 19.52
N GLY A 46 -0.44 0.98 19.71
CA GLY A 46 -1.31 2.16 19.62
C GLY A 46 -1.96 2.28 18.24
N MET A 47 -1.19 2.08 17.17
CA MET A 47 -1.70 2.13 15.80
C MET A 47 -2.66 0.98 15.51
N SER A 48 -2.39 -0.22 16.00
CA SER A 48 -3.27 -1.38 15.83
C SER A 48 -4.65 -1.15 16.45
N VAL A 49 -4.67 -0.63 17.69
CA VAL A 49 -5.93 -0.29 18.38
C VAL A 49 -6.65 0.84 17.65
N PHE A 50 -5.92 1.89 17.26
CA PHE A 50 -6.49 3.03 16.54
C PHE A 50 -7.11 2.63 15.19
N VAL A 51 -6.42 1.80 14.41
CA VAL A 51 -6.92 1.25 13.14
C VAL A 51 -8.20 0.45 13.38
N PHE A 52 -8.24 -0.41 14.40
CA PHE A 52 -9.45 -1.15 14.74
C PHE A 52 -10.63 -0.23 15.11
N LEU A 53 -10.37 0.82 15.90
CA LEU A 53 -11.38 1.80 16.31
C LEU A 53 -11.91 2.65 15.15
N ILE A 54 -11.12 2.86 14.10
CA ILE A 54 -11.56 3.60 12.91
C ILE A 54 -12.27 2.68 11.92
N ILE A 55 -11.68 1.53 11.57
CA ILE A 55 -12.24 0.65 10.54
C ILE A 55 -13.62 0.13 10.94
N THR A 56 -13.81 -0.26 12.20
CA THR A 56 -15.08 -0.84 12.68
C THR A 56 -16.29 0.08 12.43
N PRO A 57 -16.30 1.35 12.86
CA PRO A 57 -17.39 2.26 12.55
C PRO A 57 -17.47 2.61 11.05
N THR A 58 -16.35 2.69 10.32
CA THR A 58 -16.39 2.91 8.86
C THR A 58 -17.15 1.79 8.15
N ILE A 59 -16.95 0.53 8.54
CA ILE A 59 -17.70 -0.61 7.99
C ILE A 59 -19.20 -0.46 8.29
N ALA A 60 -19.56 -0.12 9.54
CA ALA A 60 -20.96 0.07 9.92
C ALA A 60 -21.63 1.19 9.12
N ILE A 61 -20.95 2.32 8.93
CA ILE A 61 -21.43 3.45 8.12
C ILE A 61 -21.58 3.03 6.65
N GLY A 62 -20.60 2.31 6.11
CA GLY A 62 -20.65 1.79 4.73
C GLY A 62 -21.81 0.82 4.51
N MET A 63 -22.10 -0.06 5.48
CA MET A 63 -23.27 -0.95 5.43
C MET A 63 -24.59 -0.18 5.51
N TYR A 64 -24.67 0.84 6.38
CA TYR A 64 -25.84 1.72 6.44
C TYR A 64 -26.09 2.41 5.09
N GLY A 65 -25.05 2.99 4.47
CA GLY A 65 -25.18 3.59 3.15
C GLY A 65 -25.58 2.56 2.09
N ALA A 66 -25.03 1.35 2.11
CA ALA A 66 -25.30 0.32 1.11
C ALA A 66 -26.77 -0.17 1.12
N ILE A 67 -27.43 -0.13 2.28
CA ILE A 67 -28.85 -0.50 2.42
C ILE A 67 -29.75 0.64 1.94
N ASN A 68 -29.41 1.89 2.28
CA ASN A 68 -30.28 3.04 2.01
C ASN A 68 -30.07 3.66 0.63
N TYR A 69 -28.86 3.52 0.07
CA TYR A 69 -28.41 4.16 -1.16
C TYR A 69 -27.70 3.19 -2.11
N PRO A 70 -28.32 2.04 -2.46
CA PRO A 70 -27.65 1.01 -3.26
C PRO A 70 -27.32 1.45 -4.69
N ASP A 71 -28.08 2.41 -5.23
CA ASP A 71 -27.98 2.84 -6.63
C ASP A 71 -27.17 4.14 -6.82
N LEU A 72 -26.68 4.74 -5.73
CA LEU A 72 -25.91 5.98 -5.81
C LEU A 72 -24.48 5.72 -6.30
N SER A 73 -23.95 6.69 -7.05
CA SER A 73 -22.52 6.71 -7.37
C SER A 73 -21.68 6.85 -6.09
N ALA A 74 -20.41 6.39 -6.12
CA ALA A 74 -19.53 6.51 -4.95
C ALA A 74 -19.39 7.96 -4.45
N SER A 75 -19.37 8.94 -5.36
CA SER A 75 -19.31 10.38 -5.05
C SER A 75 -20.55 10.90 -4.33
N GLU A 76 -21.73 10.42 -4.68
CA GLU A 76 -22.98 10.82 -4.04
C GLU A 76 -23.22 10.03 -2.75
N PHE A 77 -22.82 8.77 -2.74
CA PHE A 77 -22.95 7.83 -1.63
C PHE A 77 -22.33 8.39 -0.36
N TRP A 78 -21.06 8.81 -0.41
CA TRP A 78 -20.38 9.28 0.79
C TRP A 78 -20.98 10.61 1.28
N VAL A 79 -21.31 11.53 0.36
CA VAL A 79 -21.95 12.82 0.72
C VAL A 79 -23.28 12.56 1.42
N LYS A 80 -24.08 11.64 0.89
CA LYS A 80 -25.38 11.32 1.49
C LYS A 80 -25.22 10.68 2.87
N THR A 81 -24.40 9.65 2.96
CA THR A 81 -24.23 8.80 4.15
C THR A 81 -23.50 9.53 5.29
N LEU A 82 -22.44 10.28 4.98
CA LEU A 82 -21.53 10.88 5.96
C LEU A 82 -21.82 12.35 6.26
N VAL A 83 -22.52 13.05 5.36
CA VAL A 83 -22.76 14.50 5.51
C VAL A 83 -24.25 14.80 5.66
N ASN A 84 -25.08 14.42 4.69
CA ASN A 84 -26.46 14.88 4.63
C ASN A 84 -27.40 14.18 5.62
N ASP A 85 -27.14 12.91 5.94
CA ASP A 85 -27.95 12.15 6.90
C ASP A 85 -27.54 12.42 8.36
N GLN A 86 -26.47 13.18 8.57
CA GLN A 86 -25.94 13.51 9.89
C GLN A 86 -26.42 14.90 10.33
N PRO A 87 -26.44 15.20 11.64
CA PRO A 87 -26.62 16.56 12.12
C PRO A 87 -25.60 17.51 11.50
N GLU A 88 -25.99 18.76 11.21
CA GLU A 88 -25.18 19.72 10.44
C GLU A 88 -23.73 19.86 10.95
N ILE A 89 -23.55 19.92 12.27
CA ILE A 89 -22.22 20.02 12.92
C ILE A 89 -21.38 18.78 12.65
N ILE A 90 -22.00 17.59 12.72
CA ILE A 90 -21.31 16.32 12.47
C ILE A 90 -20.91 16.22 11.00
N GLY A 91 -21.83 16.56 10.08
CA GLY A 91 -21.53 16.59 8.64
C GLY A 91 -20.37 17.52 8.31
N ALA A 92 -20.34 18.73 8.91
CA ALA A 92 -19.23 19.67 8.76
C ALA A 92 -17.90 19.11 9.29
N LEU A 93 -17.91 18.52 10.49
CA LEU A 93 -16.72 17.88 11.08
C LEU A 93 -16.21 16.73 10.21
N VAL A 94 -17.10 15.96 9.60
CA VAL A 94 -16.70 14.87 8.69
C VAL A 94 -16.01 15.43 7.45
N VAL A 95 -16.54 16.48 6.82
CA VAL A 95 -15.88 17.10 5.65
C VAL A 95 -14.49 17.63 6.03
N VAL A 96 -14.36 18.33 7.16
CA VAL A 96 -13.06 18.82 7.65
C VAL A 96 -12.11 17.66 7.92
N GLY A 97 -12.58 16.59 8.57
CA GLY A 97 -11.79 15.40 8.87
C GLY A 97 -11.33 14.65 7.61
N LEU A 98 -12.20 14.49 6.61
CA LEU A 98 -11.89 13.84 5.33
C LEU A 98 -10.83 14.62 4.56
N ILE A 99 -10.98 15.95 4.46
CA ILE A 99 -10.00 16.82 3.80
C ILE A 99 -8.67 16.77 4.55
N GLY A 100 -8.69 16.87 5.89
CA GLY A 100 -7.48 16.79 6.72
C GLY A 100 -6.75 15.45 6.57
N ALA A 101 -7.49 14.34 6.57
CA ALA A 101 -6.93 13.00 6.37
C ALA A 101 -6.30 12.85 4.97
N ALA A 102 -6.99 13.33 3.92
CA ALA A 102 -6.50 13.30 2.55
C ALA A 102 -5.21 14.13 2.38
N MET A 103 -5.18 15.36 2.93
CA MET A 103 -3.99 16.22 2.92
C MET A 103 -2.83 15.56 3.67
N SER A 104 -3.06 15.01 4.86
CA SER A 104 -2.00 14.34 5.65
C SER A 104 -1.37 13.14 4.93
N THR A 105 -2.17 12.42 4.13
CA THR A 105 -1.71 11.29 3.33
C THR A 105 -0.91 11.79 2.13
N ALA A 106 -1.43 12.77 1.41
CA ALA A 106 -0.75 13.38 0.26
C ALA A 106 0.64 13.93 0.66
N ASP A 107 0.73 14.64 1.78
CA ASP A 107 1.99 15.20 2.29
C ASP A 107 3.01 14.10 2.61
N SER A 108 2.59 13.04 3.30
CA SER A 108 3.46 11.91 3.64
C SER A 108 3.98 11.20 2.38
N GLN A 109 3.12 11.05 1.36
CA GLN A 109 3.48 10.41 0.10
C GLN A 109 4.46 11.27 -0.73
N LEU A 110 4.24 12.58 -0.79
CA LEU A 110 5.14 13.53 -1.47
C LEU A 110 6.49 13.61 -0.77
N PHE A 111 6.53 13.60 0.56
CA PHE A 111 7.77 13.60 1.34
C PHE A 111 8.62 12.35 1.07
N ALA A 112 8.01 11.18 1.02
CA ALA A 112 8.75 9.97 0.69
C ALA A 112 9.22 9.92 -0.77
N LEU A 113 8.43 10.46 -1.71
CA LEU A 113 8.88 10.68 -3.08
C LEU A 113 10.12 11.60 -3.11
N GLU A 114 10.11 12.67 -2.32
CA GLU A 114 11.27 13.55 -2.15
C GLU A 114 12.49 12.80 -1.62
N SER A 115 12.33 11.95 -0.60
CA SER A 115 13.45 11.19 -0.02
C SER A 115 14.05 10.16 -0.97
N GLU A 116 13.25 9.57 -1.86
CA GLU A 116 13.73 8.62 -2.88
C GLU A 116 14.38 9.32 -4.08
N VAL A 117 13.83 10.45 -4.52
CA VAL A 117 14.32 11.16 -5.72
C VAL A 117 15.52 12.06 -5.43
N SER A 118 15.55 12.72 -4.25
CA SER A 118 16.57 13.73 -3.92
C SER A 118 18.02 13.22 -3.91
N PRO A 119 18.33 12.01 -3.41
CA PRO A 119 19.70 11.47 -3.47
C PRO A 119 20.21 11.25 -4.90
N THR A 120 19.29 10.98 -5.83
CA THR A 120 19.59 10.67 -7.24
C THR A 120 19.90 11.94 -8.05
N ILE A 121 19.37 13.10 -7.64
CA ILE A 121 19.54 14.38 -8.33
C ILE A 121 20.58 15.24 -7.62
N ARG A 122 21.76 15.37 -8.23
CA ARG A 122 22.89 16.18 -7.71
C ARG A 122 22.61 17.68 -7.67
N THR A 123 21.78 18.18 -8.57
CA THR A 123 21.49 19.62 -8.68
C THR A 123 20.27 20.01 -7.85
N TYR A 124 20.49 20.80 -6.79
CA TYR A 124 19.46 21.23 -5.85
C TYR A 124 18.23 21.86 -6.50
N SER A 125 18.42 22.71 -7.52
CA SER A 125 17.32 23.40 -8.21
C SER A 125 16.36 22.46 -8.96
N PHE A 126 16.80 21.25 -9.33
CA PHE A 126 15.99 20.29 -10.08
C PHE A 126 15.31 19.23 -9.20
N ARG A 127 15.59 19.20 -7.89
CA ARG A 127 15.03 18.16 -6.99
C ARG A 127 13.50 18.21 -6.89
N LYS A 128 12.92 19.41 -6.94
CA LYS A 128 11.46 19.60 -6.82
C LYS A 128 10.70 19.39 -8.12
N PHE A 129 11.39 19.35 -9.26
CA PHE A 129 10.75 19.28 -10.57
C PHE A 129 10.08 17.91 -10.82
N PRO A 130 10.72 16.76 -10.53
CA PRO A 130 10.04 15.46 -10.61
C PRO A 130 8.86 15.35 -9.65
N ILE A 131 8.98 15.89 -8.42
CA ILE A 131 7.91 15.87 -7.43
C ILE A 131 6.68 16.63 -7.96
N LEU A 132 6.90 17.80 -8.58
CA LEU A 132 5.84 18.58 -9.20
C LEU A 132 5.17 17.82 -10.36
N ILE A 133 5.96 17.18 -11.22
CA ILE A 133 5.43 16.35 -12.32
C ILE A 133 4.57 15.22 -11.76
N PHE A 134 5.07 14.49 -10.75
CA PHE A 134 4.31 13.43 -10.07
C PHE A 134 3.01 13.96 -9.47
N ALA A 135 3.02 15.11 -8.81
CA ALA A 135 1.82 15.72 -8.24
C ALA A 135 0.78 16.09 -9.32
N ILE A 136 1.22 16.67 -10.44
CA ILE A 136 0.34 17.01 -11.57
C ILE A 136 -0.26 15.73 -12.19
N MET A 137 0.56 14.69 -12.40
CA MET A 137 0.10 13.41 -12.92
C MET A 137 -0.91 12.74 -11.98
N ALA A 138 -0.62 12.73 -10.68
CA ALA A 138 -1.52 12.17 -9.66
C ALA A 138 -2.85 12.93 -9.61
N PHE A 139 -2.81 14.27 -9.68
CA PHE A 139 -4.02 15.10 -9.76
C PHE A 139 -4.83 14.80 -11.03
N GLY A 140 -4.17 14.68 -12.19
CA GLY A 140 -4.83 14.29 -13.44
C GLY A 140 -5.50 12.93 -13.35
N LEU A 141 -4.82 11.93 -12.78
CA LEU A 141 -5.38 10.59 -12.57
C LEU A 141 -6.56 10.61 -11.58
N ALA A 142 -6.48 11.41 -10.52
CA ALA A 142 -7.57 11.57 -9.55
C ALA A 142 -8.83 12.17 -10.17
N MET A 143 -8.69 13.11 -11.12
CA MET A 143 -9.80 13.69 -11.87
C MET A 143 -10.43 12.70 -12.86
N LEU A 144 -9.64 11.78 -13.43
CA LEU A 144 -10.12 10.81 -14.42
C LEU A 144 -10.69 9.53 -13.80
N SER A 145 -10.26 9.14 -12.59
CA SER A 145 -10.49 7.79 -12.03
C SER A 145 -11.41 7.76 -10.82
N SER A 146 -12.36 8.71 -10.70
CA SER A 146 -13.14 8.95 -9.48
C SER A 146 -13.96 7.74 -8.98
N SER A 147 -14.33 6.79 -9.86
CA SER A 147 -15.05 5.57 -9.49
C SER A 147 -14.14 4.41 -9.04
N GLU A 148 -12.87 4.41 -9.42
CA GLU A 148 -11.95 3.26 -9.27
C GLU A 148 -10.88 3.46 -8.19
N LEU A 149 -10.95 4.53 -7.41
CA LEU A 149 -9.91 4.92 -6.46
C LEU A 149 -9.57 3.80 -5.44
N LEU A 150 -10.58 3.07 -4.95
CA LEU A 150 -10.36 1.94 -4.05
C LEU A 150 -9.65 0.77 -4.73
N LEU A 151 -10.02 0.47 -5.98
CA LEU A 151 -9.41 -0.59 -6.75
C LEU A 151 -7.96 -0.25 -7.12
N LEU A 152 -7.70 1.00 -7.49
CA LEU A 152 -6.34 1.50 -7.72
C LEU A 152 -5.47 1.46 -6.45
N ALA A 153 -6.03 1.87 -5.30
CA ALA A 153 -5.31 1.83 -4.03
C ALA A 153 -4.96 0.40 -3.61
N THR A 154 -5.93 -0.52 -3.67
CA THR A 154 -5.70 -1.93 -3.33
C THR A 154 -4.73 -2.61 -4.30
N ALA A 155 -4.81 -2.30 -5.60
CA ALA A 155 -3.85 -2.78 -6.59
C ALA A 155 -2.43 -2.23 -6.35
N SER A 156 -2.30 -0.95 -5.98
CA SER A 156 -1.02 -0.34 -5.62
C SER A 156 -0.38 -1.00 -4.40
N PHE A 157 -1.19 -1.28 -3.36
CA PHE A 157 -0.70 -1.99 -2.17
C PHE A 157 -0.26 -3.42 -2.50
N ALA A 158 -1.05 -4.16 -3.28
CA ALA A 158 -0.68 -5.50 -3.72
C ALA A 158 0.63 -5.48 -4.53
N GLY A 159 0.75 -4.56 -5.50
CA GLY A 159 1.96 -4.42 -6.31
C GLY A 159 3.20 -4.10 -5.50
N THR A 160 3.13 -3.13 -4.58
CA THR A 160 4.27 -2.79 -3.70
C THR A 160 4.65 -3.93 -2.76
N SER A 161 3.69 -4.72 -2.28
CA SER A 161 3.98 -5.90 -1.44
C SER A 161 4.83 -6.97 -2.14
N LEU A 162 4.79 -7.06 -3.48
CA LEU A 162 5.62 -8.00 -4.26
C LEU A 162 7.13 -7.70 -4.13
N LEU A 163 7.49 -6.48 -3.75
CA LEU A 163 8.87 -6.07 -3.48
C LEU A 163 9.29 -6.36 -2.04
N ALA A 164 8.37 -6.68 -1.13
CA ALA A 164 8.69 -6.91 0.28
C ALA A 164 9.70 -8.05 0.50
N PRO A 165 9.66 -9.20 -0.22
CA PRO A 165 10.65 -10.26 -0.04
C PRO A 165 12.09 -9.81 -0.29
N MET A 166 12.35 -9.02 -1.34
CA MET A 166 13.71 -8.51 -1.60
C MET A 166 14.18 -7.51 -0.54
N ILE A 167 13.28 -6.68 -0.02
CA ILE A 167 13.58 -5.71 1.04
C ILE A 167 13.88 -6.47 2.34
N LEU A 168 13.07 -7.48 2.69
CA LEU A 168 13.32 -8.34 3.84
C LEU A 168 14.67 -9.04 3.74
N LEU A 169 15.01 -9.59 2.57
CA LEU A 169 16.33 -10.21 2.37
C LEU A 169 17.46 -9.20 2.60
N ALA A 170 17.32 -7.98 2.08
CA ALA A 170 18.32 -6.93 2.27
C ALA A 170 18.46 -6.52 3.73
N VAL A 171 17.35 -6.33 4.46
CA VAL A 171 17.34 -5.97 5.89
C VAL A 171 17.90 -7.10 6.77
N LEU A 172 17.65 -8.37 6.42
CA LEU A 172 18.14 -9.54 7.16
C LEU A 172 19.58 -9.94 6.75
N SER A 173 20.16 -9.28 5.75
CA SER A 173 21.56 -9.49 5.34
C SER A 173 22.51 -8.78 6.31
N ARG A 174 23.72 -9.31 6.52
CA ARG A 174 24.72 -8.64 7.36
C ARG A 174 25.41 -7.49 6.61
N ASP A 175 26.12 -6.64 7.34
CA ASP A 175 26.91 -5.56 6.77
C ASP A 175 27.97 -6.10 5.78
N GLY A 176 28.05 -5.48 4.59
CA GLY A 176 28.97 -5.86 3.51
C GLY A 176 28.49 -7.00 2.61
N GLU A 177 27.27 -7.49 2.84
CA GLU A 177 26.81 -8.75 2.31
C GLU A 177 25.65 -8.50 1.33
N HIS A 178 25.96 -8.28 0.05
CA HIS A 178 24.94 -7.89 -0.93
C HIS A 178 24.07 -9.06 -1.41
N PRO A 179 22.73 -8.91 -1.42
CA PRO A 179 21.86 -9.88 -2.08
C PRO A 179 22.24 -10.04 -3.56
N PRO A 180 22.12 -11.26 -4.13
CA PRO A 180 22.41 -11.45 -5.54
C PRO A 180 21.48 -10.59 -6.40
N LEU A 181 22.01 -9.99 -7.47
CA LEU A 181 21.28 -9.12 -8.40
C LEU A 181 20.00 -9.78 -8.96
N LEU A 182 19.99 -11.11 -9.01
CA LEU A 182 18.84 -11.90 -9.43
C LEU A 182 17.59 -11.63 -8.58
N ILE A 183 17.72 -11.34 -7.28
CA ILE A 183 16.57 -11.14 -6.39
C ILE A 183 15.77 -9.88 -6.75
N PRO A 184 16.39 -8.68 -6.85
CA PRO A 184 15.71 -7.49 -7.38
C PRO A 184 15.09 -7.70 -8.77
N VAL A 185 15.76 -8.45 -9.65
CA VAL A 185 15.25 -8.74 -11.00
C VAL A 185 13.98 -9.59 -10.94
N ILE A 186 13.94 -10.63 -10.10
CA ILE A 186 12.76 -11.50 -9.93
C ILE A 186 11.57 -10.73 -9.32
N CYS A 187 11.80 -9.96 -8.27
CA CYS A 187 10.76 -9.13 -7.66
C CYS A 187 10.24 -8.05 -8.63
N GLY A 188 11.14 -7.40 -9.37
CA GLY A 188 10.78 -6.43 -10.42
C GLY A 188 10.00 -7.07 -11.57
N ALA A 189 10.41 -8.25 -12.04
CA ALA A 189 9.68 -8.99 -13.06
C ALA A 189 8.27 -9.38 -12.58
N SER A 190 8.13 -9.79 -11.32
CA SER A 190 6.82 -10.08 -10.71
C SER A 190 5.91 -8.86 -10.69
N LEU A 191 6.44 -7.69 -10.29
CA LEU A 191 5.69 -6.44 -10.34
C LEU A 191 5.26 -6.09 -11.77
N LEU A 192 6.15 -6.24 -12.75
CA LEU A 192 5.81 -5.99 -14.16
C LEU A 192 4.74 -6.95 -14.68
N ILE A 193 4.83 -8.24 -14.36
CA ILE A 193 3.81 -9.25 -14.70
C ILE A 193 2.45 -8.86 -14.10
N TYR A 194 2.45 -8.44 -12.82
CA TYR A 194 1.23 -7.97 -12.16
C TYR A 194 0.64 -6.73 -12.84
N LEU A 195 1.45 -5.72 -13.16
CA LEU A 195 0.99 -4.52 -13.88
C LEU A 195 0.47 -4.84 -15.29
N ILE A 196 1.13 -5.74 -16.02
CA ILE A 196 0.69 -6.21 -17.34
C ILE A 196 -0.66 -6.95 -17.21
N SER A 197 -0.88 -7.70 -16.14
CA SER A 197 -2.17 -8.36 -15.87
C SER A 197 -3.31 -7.37 -15.64
N LEU A 198 -3.02 -6.21 -15.02
CA LEU A 198 -4.00 -5.14 -14.84
C LEU A 198 -4.31 -4.41 -16.15
N LEU A 199 -3.31 -4.20 -17.01
CA LEU A 199 -3.44 -3.32 -18.19
C LEU A 199 -3.85 -4.03 -19.48
N SER A 200 -3.34 -5.24 -19.71
CA SER A 200 -3.22 -5.78 -21.07
C SER A 200 -4.16 -6.96 -21.36
N GLY A 201 -4.83 -7.51 -20.35
CA GLY A 201 -5.71 -8.68 -20.49
C GLY A 201 -4.99 -9.99 -20.91
N PHE A 202 -3.73 -9.91 -21.36
CA PHE A 202 -2.91 -11.05 -21.78
C PHE A 202 -2.52 -11.96 -20.62
N VAL A 203 -2.30 -11.37 -19.44
CA VAL A 203 -2.01 -12.13 -18.21
C VAL A 203 -3.27 -12.17 -17.36
N PRO A 204 -3.85 -13.34 -17.10
CA PRO A 204 -5.07 -13.44 -16.31
C PRO A 204 -4.79 -13.07 -14.84
N GLN A 205 -5.72 -12.34 -14.22
CA GLN A 205 -5.64 -11.99 -12.80
C GLN A 205 -5.84 -13.20 -11.88
N MET A 206 -6.37 -14.30 -12.43
CA MET A 206 -6.59 -15.57 -11.74
C MET A 206 -5.91 -16.69 -12.53
N ILE A 207 -5.04 -17.45 -11.89
CA ILE A 207 -4.39 -18.64 -12.44
C ILE A 207 -4.77 -19.82 -11.54
N PHE A 208 -5.36 -20.88 -12.11
CA PHE A 208 -5.83 -22.05 -11.34
C PHE A 208 -6.73 -21.67 -10.15
N GLU A 209 -7.64 -20.72 -10.34
CA GLU A 209 -8.53 -20.16 -9.29
C GLU A 209 -7.82 -19.38 -8.17
N TYR A 210 -6.52 -19.15 -8.25
CA TYR A 210 -5.78 -18.31 -7.31
C TYR A 210 -5.47 -16.94 -7.90
N ARG A 211 -5.58 -15.91 -7.06
CA ARG A 211 -5.14 -14.55 -7.39
C ARG A 211 -3.67 -14.51 -7.79
N LEU A 212 -3.37 -13.86 -8.91
CA LEU A 212 -2.02 -13.74 -9.46
C LEU A 212 -1.04 -13.13 -8.46
N GLU A 213 -1.44 -12.05 -7.78
CA GLU A 213 -0.61 -11.37 -6.79
C GLU A 213 -0.22 -12.28 -5.62
N LEU A 214 -1.11 -13.20 -5.22
CA LEU A 214 -0.82 -14.17 -4.17
C LEU A 214 0.21 -15.19 -4.62
N LEU A 215 0.07 -15.70 -5.85
CA LEU A 215 1.02 -16.65 -6.44
C LEU A 215 2.40 -16.03 -6.60
N LEU A 216 2.48 -14.79 -7.10
CA LEU A 216 3.74 -14.07 -7.28
C LEU A 216 4.41 -13.77 -5.92
N LEU A 217 3.63 -13.32 -4.93
CA LEU A 217 4.17 -13.07 -3.59
C LEU A 217 4.71 -14.35 -2.95
N PHE A 218 3.98 -15.46 -3.08
CA PHE A 218 4.39 -16.76 -2.57
C PHE A 218 5.66 -17.26 -3.26
N LEU A 219 5.72 -17.18 -4.59
CA LEU A 219 6.90 -17.55 -5.37
C LEU A 219 8.12 -16.71 -4.97
N ASN A 220 7.99 -15.38 -4.88
CA ASN A 220 9.07 -14.49 -4.47
C ASN A 220 9.57 -14.83 -3.07
N THR A 221 8.65 -15.14 -2.14
CA THR A 221 8.99 -15.52 -0.77
C THR A 221 9.74 -16.84 -0.72
N ILE A 222 9.33 -17.85 -1.49
CA ILE A 222 10.04 -19.14 -1.58
C ILE A 222 11.45 -18.94 -2.14
N ILE A 223 11.57 -18.23 -3.26
CA ILE A 223 12.87 -18.00 -3.90
C ILE A 223 13.81 -17.27 -2.94
N VAL A 224 13.35 -16.15 -2.37
CA VAL A 224 14.13 -15.40 -1.39
C VAL A 224 14.49 -16.25 -0.17
N GLY A 225 13.54 -17.02 0.37
CA GLY A 225 13.76 -17.90 1.51
C GLY A 225 14.78 -19.00 1.22
N PHE A 226 14.80 -19.54 0.01
CA PHE A 226 15.82 -20.49 -0.45
C PHE A 226 17.20 -19.83 -0.48
N PHE A 227 17.32 -18.64 -1.07
CA PHE A 227 18.59 -17.91 -1.10
C PHE A 227 19.09 -17.54 0.30
N TYR A 228 18.20 -17.13 1.19
CA TYR A 228 18.53 -16.85 2.59
C TYR A 228 19.04 -18.12 3.30
N SER A 229 18.34 -19.24 3.15
CA SER A 229 18.70 -20.51 3.79
C SER A 229 20.03 -21.07 3.27
N PHE A 230 20.25 -21.00 1.95
CA PHE A 230 21.50 -21.42 1.33
C PHE A 230 22.68 -20.58 1.84
N ARG A 231 22.47 -19.27 1.96
CA ARG A 231 23.46 -18.36 2.55
C ARG A 231 23.75 -18.74 4.00
N GLU A 232 22.74 -18.97 4.81
CA GLU A 232 22.94 -19.35 6.21
C GLU A 232 23.68 -20.68 6.36
N GLN A 233 23.39 -21.67 5.52
CA GLN A 233 24.14 -22.94 5.51
C GLN A 233 25.61 -22.74 5.10
N SER A 234 25.87 -21.93 4.07
CA SER A 234 27.25 -21.62 3.65
C SER A 234 28.06 -20.85 4.70
N ARG A 235 27.40 -20.26 5.71
CA ARG A 235 28.06 -19.62 6.86
C ARG A 235 28.43 -20.60 7.98
N ILE A 236 27.75 -21.75 8.07
CA ILE A 236 27.97 -22.75 9.14
C ILE A 236 29.05 -23.77 8.73
N ALA A 237 29.26 -23.95 7.42
CA ALA A 237 30.30 -24.81 6.84
C ALA A 237 31.66 -24.10 6.75
#